data_AF-Q6MK60-F1
#
_entry.id   AF-Q6MK60-F1
#
_cell.length_a   1.000
_cell.length_b   1.000
_cell.length_c   1.000
_cell.angle_alpha   90.00
_cell.angle_beta   90.00
_cell.angle_gamma   90.00
#
_symmetry.space_group_name_H-M   'P 1'
#
loop_
_entity.id
_entity.type
_entity.pdbx_description
1 polymer ?
#
loop_
_entity_poly.entity_id
_entity_poly.type
_entity_poly.pdbx_seq_one_letter_code
_entity_poly.pdbx_strand_id
1 'polypeptide(L)'
;MKSLIFILLAFSSKSLALDSRPQGYERGNGGFLMTCSSQSFLGAGVFSVDHIEATYLHALPAAESLKLLRDEVEVVRYILNKLHTVNPTRAELYTQWLQELLNSREFVKNFAFIPLPDSSTTMIPEYCKQEQAAIFITTPGKSKLRFLFNQNLWEQASTLDRAYLLLHELIYREALLGENNHTNSVAARYLNAWLFHSVEDLNQQDLLELLRSLHFSRGDYNGVTLRLFVRTPSGNLTGLRLAPIIYFPGSSNIRVAPLADSFTVRIGEDIFHRVCNESFINEKFPSFVEFYPSGKIKKMVFQATDGNVPSSYTPGYLKTQCSYKGKNKLEFNENGELTSASSVPESLSDAYLADVD
;
A
#
# COMPACT_ATOMS: atom_id res chain seq x y z
N MET A 1 22.46 -45.95 59.08
CA MET A 1 21.50 -44.94 58.60
C MET A 1 22.13 -44.16 57.46
N LYS A 2 21.74 -44.43 56.22
CA LYS A 2 22.10 -43.61 55.05
C LYS A 2 20.80 -43.34 54.30
N SER A 3 20.28 -42.13 54.45
CA SER A 3 19.08 -41.66 53.76
C SER A 3 19.41 -41.43 52.28
N LEU A 4 18.77 -42.17 51.39
CA LEU A 4 18.73 -41.86 49.97
C LEU A 4 17.72 -40.73 49.75
N ILE A 5 18.22 -39.57 49.33
CA ILE A 5 17.40 -38.45 48.87
C ILE A 5 17.02 -38.74 47.41
N PHE A 6 15.74 -39.05 47.17
CA PHE A 6 15.14 -39.15 45.84
C PHE A 6 14.79 -37.74 45.35
N ILE A 7 15.61 -37.18 44.45
CA ILE A 7 15.29 -35.91 43.76
C ILE A 7 14.36 -36.25 42.59
N LEU A 8 13.07 -36.00 42.76
CA LEU A 8 12.09 -36.00 41.66
C LEU A 8 12.36 -34.77 40.77
N LEU A 9 13.04 -34.99 39.65
CA LEU A 9 13.10 -34.05 38.53
C LEU A 9 11.72 -34.03 37.84
N ALA A 10 10.84 -33.13 38.27
CA ALA A 10 9.63 -32.80 37.55
C ALA A 10 9.99 -32.04 36.26
N PHE A 11 10.30 -32.77 35.19
CA PHE A 11 10.32 -32.23 33.84
C PHE A 11 8.89 -31.79 33.48
N SER A 12 8.58 -30.51 33.72
CA SER A 12 7.41 -29.89 33.11
C SER A 12 7.64 -29.88 31.60
N SER A 13 7.10 -30.88 30.92
CA SER A 13 6.90 -30.88 29.48
C SER A 13 5.90 -29.77 29.19
N LYS A 14 6.41 -28.53 29.08
CA LYS A 14 5.73 -27.49 28.33
C LYS A 14 5.65 -28.02 26.91
N SER A 15 4.53 -28.66 26.60
CA SER A 15 4.12 -28.91 25.24
C SER A 15 4.13 -27.55 24.55
N LEU A 16 5.23 -27.25 23.86
CA LEU A 16 5.23 -26.36 22.71
C LEU A 16 4.28 -27.04 21.74
N ALA A 17 2.99 -26.76 21.89
CA ALA A 17 2.06 -26.83 20.79
C ALA A 17 2.62 -25.83 19.77
N LEU A 18 3.50 -26.34 18.90
CA LEU A 18 3.70 -25.73 17.60
C LEU A 18 2.30 -25.66 17.02
N ASP A 19 1.76 -24.45 16.98
CA ASP A 19 0.56 -24.12 16.24
C ASP A 19 0.90 -24.34 14.77
N SER A 20 0.85 -25.60 14.35
CA SER A 20 0.95 -26.04 12.97
C SER A 20 -0.36 -25.72 12.27
N ARG A 21 -0.81 -24.46 12.36
CA ARG A 21 -1.57 -23.91 11.25
C ARG A 21 -0.60 -23.94 10.08
N PRO A 22 -0.99 -24.44 8.91
CA PRO A 22 -0.17 -24.30 7.72
C PRO A 22 0.00 -22.80 7.42
N GLN A 23 0.99 -22.17 8.07
CA GLN A 23 1.58 -20.92 7.61
C GLN A 23 2.25 -21.26 6.29
N GLY A 24 1.56 -21.02 5.18
CA GLY A 24 2.09 -21.44 3.90
C GLY A 24 1.62 -20.60 2.74
N TYR A 25 0.33 -20.63 2.42
CA TYR A 25 -0.07 -20.32 1.04
C TYR A 25 -1.42 -19.60 0.90
N GLU A 26 -2.17 -19.46 1.99
CA GLU A 26 -3.45 -18.76 2.06
C GLU A 26 -3.26 -17.47 2.85
N ARG A 27 -2.78 -16.43 2.16
CA ARG A 27 -2.84 -15.04 2.65
C ARG A 27 -3.79 -14.31 1.71
N GLY A 28 -4.91 -13.82 2.23
CA GLY A 28 -5.78 -12.93 1.46
C GLY A 28 -7.26 -13.19 1.65
N ASN A 29 -7.92 -12.36 2.44
CA ASN A 29 -9.32 -11.99 2.31
C ASN A 29 -9.60 -11.66 0.83
N GLY A 30 -10.04 -12.62 0.03
CA GLY A 30 -10.44 -12.35 -1.36
C GLY A 30 -11.77 -11.60 -1.45
N GLY A 31 -12.02 -10.65 -0.55
CA GLY A 31 -13.24 -9.89 -0.48
C GLY A 31 -14.45 -10.69 0.02
N PHE A 32 -15.28 -10.00 0.79
CA PHE A 32 -16.55 -10.52 1.29
C PHE A 32 -17.71 -9.85 0.57
N LEU A 33 -18.75 -10.64 0.28
CA LEU A 33 -20.06 -10.13 -0.07
C LEU A 33 -21.04 -10.40 1.08
N MET A 34 -22.08 -9.60 1.19
CA MET A 34 -23.21 -9.82 2.05
C MET A 34 -24.42 -10.22 1.23
N THR A 35 -24.99 -11.36 1.54
CA THR A 35 -26.28 -11.79 1.00
C THR A 35 -27.38 -11.37 1.98
N CYS A 36 -28.27 -10.50 1.54
CA CYS A 36 -29.34 -9.93 2.34
C CYS A 36 -30.71 -10.43 1.87
N SER A 37 -31.62 -10.68 2.82
CA SER A 37 -33.01 -11.00 2.52
C SER A 37 -33.85 -9.74 2.32
N SER A 38 -35.09 -9.89 1.84
CA SER A 38 -36.02 -8.77 1.64
C SER A 38 -36.42 -8.03 2.92
N GLN A 39 -36.14 -8.61 4.10
CA GLN A 39 -36.38 -7.97 5.39
C GLN A 39 -35.25 -7.02 5.80
N SER A 40 -34.09 -7.11 5.15
CA SER A 40 -32.99 -6.18 5.40
C SER A 40 -33.38 -4.77 4.96
N PHE A 41 -32.88 -3.75 5.67
CA PHE A 41 -33.04 -2.35 5.25
C PHE A 41 -32.33 -2.06 3.91
N LEU A 42 -31.38 -2.90 3.51
CA LEU A 42 -30.71 -2.86 2.21
C LEU A 42 -31.57 -3.45 1.08
N GLY A 43 -32.66 -4.15 1.43
CA GLY A 43 -33.42 -4.99 0.51
C GLY A 43 -32.76 -6.34 0.23
N ALA A 44 -33.42 -7.16 -0.58
CA ALA A 44 -32.88 -8.44 -1.02
C ALA A 44 -31.78 -8.21 -2.07
N GLY A 45 -30.60 -8.79 -1.87
CA GLY A 45 -29.50 -8.61 -2.82
C GLY A 45 -28.17 -9.17 -2.31
N VAL A 46 -27.15 -9.03 -3.15
CA VAL A 46 -25.76 -9.35 -2.83
C VAL A 46 -24.92 -8.08 -2.97
N PHE A 47 -24.29 -7.68 -1.88
CA PHE A 47 -23.60 -6.39 -1.76
C PHE A 47 -22.16 -6.58 -1.30
N SER A 48 -21.24 -5.72 -1.74
CA SER A 48 -19.89 -5.73 -1.21
C SER A 48 -19.86 -5.21 0.23
N VAL A 49 -19.12 -5.89 1.11
CA VAL A 49 -18.91 -5.40 2.48
C VAL A 49 -18.29 -4.00 2.44
N ASP A 50 -17.33 -3.76 1.55
CA ASP A 50 -16.70 -2.46 1.34
C ASP A 50 -17.72 -1.39 0.96
N HIS A 51 -18.67 -1.70 0.08
CA HIS A 51 -19.70 -0.76 -0.35
C HIS A 51 -20.68 -0.42 0.78
N ILE A 52 -21.07 -1.41 1.59
CA ILE A 52 -21.91 -1.21 2.77
C ILE A 52 -21.18 -0.35 3.81
N GLU A 53 -19.94 -0.71 4.17
CA GLU A 53 -19.15 0.07 5.12
C GLU A 53 -18.91 1.50 4.62
N ALA A 54 -18.56 1.67 3.34
CA ALA A 54 -18.42 2.98 2.72
C ALA A 54 -19.68 3.83 2.92
N THR A 55 -20.85 3.30 2.55
CA THR A 55 -22.10 4.06 2.56
C THR A 55 -22.61 4.33 3.97
N TYR A 56 -22.64 3.31 4.83
CA TYR A 56 -23.38 3.38 6.10
C TYR A 56 -22.49 3.59 7.33
N LEU A 57 -21.22 3.15 7.30
CA LEU A 57 -20.28 3.36 8.41
C LEU A 57 -19.47 4.65 8.22
N HIS A 58 -19.10 4.97 6.98
CA HIS A 58 -18.20 6.09 6.68
C HIS A 58 -18.90 7.30 6.03
N ALA A 59 -20.16 7.15 5.61
CA ALA A 59 -20.90 8.17 4.86
C ALA A 59 -20.16 8.61 3.57
N LEU A 60 -19.49 7.65 2.91
CA LEU A 60 -18.75 7.78 1.67
C LEU A 60 -19.45 6.99 0.55
N PRO A 61 -20.65 7.38 0.09
CA PRO A 61 -21.32 6.69 -1.01
C PRO A 61 -20.49 6.84 -2.30
N ALA A 62 -20.52 5.82 -3.16
CA ALA A 62 -19.85 5.87 -4.45
C ALA A 62 -20.37 7.02 -5.32
N ALA A 63 -19.47 7.66 -6.08
CA ALA A 63 -19.81 8.74 -7.00
C ALA A 63 -20.83 8.27 -8.07
N GLU A 64 -21.79 9.15 -8.41
CA GLU A 64 -22.85 8.85 -9.36
C GLU A 64 -22.33 8.47 -10.76
N SER A 65 -21.21 9.06 -11.18
CA SER A 65 -20.56 8.75 -12.46
C SER A 65 -20.19 7.28 -12.60
N LEU A 66 -19.83 6.61 -11.50
CA LEU A 66 -19.45 5.20 -11.50
C LEU A 66 -20.65 4.29 -11.77
N LYS A 67 -21.87 4.70 -11.41
CA LYS A 67 -23.09 3.92 -11.60
C LYS A 67 -23.55 3.86 -13.06
N LEU A 68 -23.01 4.75 -13.91
CA LEU A 68 -23.33 4.83 -15.34
C LEU A 68 -22.44 3.93 -16.21
N LEU A 69 -21.40 3.32 -15.61
CA LEU A 69 -20.45 2.46 -16.32
C LEU A 69 -21.01 1.04 -16.50
N ARG A 70 -20.63 0.37 -17.59
CA ARG A 70 -21.32 -0.84 -18.07
C ARG A 70 -20.95 -2.08 -17.28
N ASP A 71 -19.68 -2.22 -16.96
CA ASP A 71 -19.13 -3.40 -16.29
C ASP A 71 -18.10 -3.05 -15.22
N GLU A 72 -17.79 -4.03 -14.38
CA GLU A 72 -16.96 -3.84 -13.19
C GLU A 72 -15.52 -3.45 -13.53
N VAL A 73 -15.03 -3.85 -14.70
CA VAL A 73 -13.67 -3.55 -15.15
C VAL A 73 -13.59 -2.10 -15.65
N GLU A 74 -14.63 -1.62 -16.33
CA GLU A 74 -14.76 -0.22 -16.74
C GLU A 74 -14.78 0.71 -15.51
N VAL A 75 -15.48 0.34 -14.45
CA VAL A 75 -15.49 1.07 -13.16
C VAL A 75 -14.09 1.15 -12.55
N VAL A 76 -13.41 0.01 -12.39
CA VAL A 76 -12.06 0.00 -11.78
C VAL A 76 -11.08 0.80 -12.64
N ARG A 77 -11.09 0.63 -13.97
CA ARG A 77 -10.22 1.40 -14.87
C ARG A 77 -10.48 2.90 -14.79
N TYR A 78 -11.74 3.32 -14.65
CA TYR A 78 -12.06 4.73 -14.46
C TYR A 78 -11.42 5.29 -13.18
N ILE A 79 -11.56 4.57 -12.05
CA ILE A 79 -10.93 4.95 -10.78
C ILE A 79 -9.40 4.99 -10.92
N LEU A 80 -8.78 3.97 -11.55
CA LEU A 80 -7.33 3.94 -11.73
C LEU A 80 -6.80 5.07 -12.63
N ASN A 81 -7.54 5.43 -13.68
CA ASN A 81 -7.20 6.57 -14.54
C ASN A 81 -7.25 7.89 -13.76
N LYS A 82 -8.22 8.06 -12.87
CA LYS A 82 -8.32 9.22 -11.99
C LYS A 82 -7.21 9.20 -10.94
N LEU A 83 -6.94 8.05 -10.33
CA LEU A 83 -5.83 7.87 -9.38
C LEU A 83 -4.48 8.22 -10.01
N HIS A 84 -4.29 7.92 -11.30
CA HIS A 84 -3.04 8.23 -12.02
C HIS A 84 -2.69 9.73 -12.03
N THR A 85 -3.67 10.63 -11.92
CA THR A 85 -3.40 12.07 -11.92
C THR A 85 -2.78 12.56 -10.61
N VAL A 86 -3.03 11.86 -9.50
CA VAL A 86 -2.57 12.22 -8.16
C VAL A 86 -1.54 11.24 -7.58
N ASN A 87 -1.52 10.00 -8.06
CA ASN A 87 -0.63 8.93 -7.60
C ASN A 87 -0.31 7.93 -8.74
N PRO A 88 0.48 8.35 -9.75
CA PRO A 88 0.76 7.56 -10.94
C PRO A 88 1.42 6.21 -10.63
N THR A 89 2.37 6.16 -9.68
CA THR A 89 3.07 4.93 -9.32
C THR A 89 2.11 3.85 -8.84
N ARG A 90 1.16 4.20 -7.95
CA ARG A 90 0.14 3.26 -7.49
C ARG A 90 -0.84 2.89 -8.59
N ALA A 91 -1.28 3.85 -9.40
CA ALA A 91 -2.22 3.59 -10.49
C ALA A 91 -1.64 2.62 -11.53
N GLU A 92 -0.37 2.77 -11.90
CA GLU A 92 0.33 1.85 -12.80
C GLU A 92 0.45 0.45 -12.19
N LEU A 93 0.86 0.36 -10.93
CA LEU A 93 0.96 -0.90 -10.19
C LEU A 93 -0.40 -1.64 -10.16
N TYR A 94 -1.46 -0.92 -9.81
CA TYR A 94 -2.81 -1.48 -9.77
C TYR A 94 -3.33 -1.85 -11.15
N THR A 95 -2.98 -1.09 -12.19
CA THR A 95 -3.36 -1.43 -13.58
C THR A 95 -2.71 -2.75 -14.01
N GLN A 96 -1.43 -2.94 -13.70
CA GLN A 96 -0.72 -4.20 -13.96
C GLN A 96 -1.37 -5.35 -13.20
N TRP A 97 -1.62 -5.19 -11.90
CA TRP A 97 -2.25 -6.22 -11.07
C TRP A 97 -3.69 -6.52 -11.47
N LEU A 98 -4.45 -5.53 -11.94
CA LEU A 98 -5.79 -5.75 -12.49
C LEU A 98 -5.69 -6.65 -13.73
N GLN A 99 -4.74 -6.40 -14.63
CA GLN A 99 -4.55 -7.25 -15.80
C GLN A 99 -4.12 -8.67 -15.42
N GLU A 100 -3.24 -8.83 -14.43
CA GLU A 100 -2.89 -10.15 -13.86
C GLU A 100 -4.12 -10.86 -13.31
N LEU A 101 -4.91 -10.18 -12.48
CA LEU A 101 -6.12 -10.70 -11.87
C LEU A 101 -7.12 -11.16 -12.94
N LEU A 102 -7.39 -10.32 -13.94
CA LEU A 102 -8.32 -10.67 -15.02
C LEU A 102 -7.84 -11.87 -15.85
N ASN A 103 -6.53 -12.04 -16.00
CA ASN A 103 -5.95 -13.16 -16.74
C ASN A 103 -5.93 -14.46 -15.95
N SER A 104 -5.94 -14.41 -14.62
CA SER A 104 -5.89 -15.59 -13.75
C SER A 104 -7.12 -15.79 -12.86
N ARG A 105 -8.19 -15.02 -13.08
CA ARG A 105 -9.46 -15.23 -12.39
C ARG A 105 -10.17 -16.48 -12.90
N GLU A 106 -10.69 -17.26 -11.98
CA GLU A 106 -11.52 -18.43 -12.24
C GLU A 106 -12.82 -18.29 -11.46
N PHE A 107 -13.96 -18.60 -12.09
CA PHE A 107 -15.26 -18.62 -11.44
C PHE A 107 -15.59 -20.04 -11.03
N VAL A 108 -15.84 -20.23 -9.73
CA VAL A 108 -16.11 -21.53 -9.14
C VAL A 108 -17.57 -21.59 -8.72
N LYS A 109 -18.29 -22.59 -9.24
CA LYS A 109 -19.72 -22.81 -8.98
C LYS A 109 -19.93 -23.95 -7.98
N ASN A 110 -20.95 -23.84 -7.14
CA ASN A 110 -21.38 -24.87 -6.18
C ASN A 110 -20.37 -25.19 -5.06
N PHE A 111 -19.47 -24.25 -4.75
CA PHE A 111 -18.61 -24.34 -3.57
C PHE A 111 -18.81 -23.12 -2.69
N ALA A 112 -18.78 -23.32 -1.38
CA ALA A 112 -18.65 -22.25 -0.40
C ALA A 112 -17.16 -22.08 -0.09
N PHE A 113 -16.67 -20.84 -0.07
CA PHE A 113 -15.33 -20.56 0.41
C PHE A 113 -15.36 -20.48 1.93
N ILE A 114 -14.33 -21.05 2.57
CA ILE A 114 -14.17 -20.98 4.02
C ILE A 114 -13.79 -19.54 4.37
N PRO A 115 -14.52 -18.86 5.28
CA PRO A 115 -14.16 -17.51 5.69
C PRO A 115 -12.76 -17.46 6.27
N LEU A 116 -11.96 -16.51 5.79
CA LEU A 116 -10.62 -16.26 6.33
C LEU A 116 -10.73 -15.31 7.56
N PRO A 117 -9.90 -15.52 8.60
CA PRO A 117 -10.01 -14.79 9.87
C PRO A 117 -9.45 -13.36 9.85
N ASP A 118 -9.37 -12.72 8.68
CA ASP A 118 -8.72 -11.43 8.42
C ASP A 118 -9.70 -10.32 8.01
N SER A 119 -11.01 -10.59 8.09
CA SER A 119 -12.04 -9.61 7.76
C SER A 119 -12.12 -8.48 8.79
N SER A 120 -11.98 -8.80 10.09
CA SER A 120 -12.28 -7.87 11.19
C SER A 120 -13.50 -6.98 10.91
N THR A 121 -14.55 -7.57 10.33
CA THR A 121 -15.78 -6.85 9.97
C THR A 121 -16.45 -6.41 11.26
N THR A 122 -16.79 -5.12 11.35
CA THR A 122 -17.34 -4.54 12.58
C THR A 122 -18.86 -4.55 12.61
N MET A 123 -19.51 -4.63 11.44
CA MET A 123 -20.96 -4.56 11.33
C MET A 123 -21.48 -5.50 10.24
N ILE A 124 -22.51 -6.27 10.56
CA ILE A 124 -23.34 -7.02 9.60
C ILE A 124 -24.79 -6.59 9.88
N PRO A 125 -25.49 -5.98 8.91
CA PRO A 125 -26.90 -5.62 9.05
C PRO A 125 -27.77 -6.81 9.45
N GLU A 126 -28.85 -6.55 10.17
CA GLU A 126 -29.88 -7.56 10.40
C GLU A 126 -30.40 -8.12 9.07
N TYR A 127 -30.70 -9.42 9.07
CA TYR A 127 -31.18 -10.17 7.91
C TYR A 127 -30.20 -10.26 6.73
N CYS A 128 -28.91 -10.02 6.99
CA CYS A 128 -27.81 -10.27 6.06
C CYS A 128 -26.85 -11.33 6.60
N LYS A 129 -26.12 -11.96 5.69
CA LYS A 129 -25.06 -12.93 6.00
C LYS A 129 -23.81 -12.58 5.21
N GLN A 130 -22.67 -12.46 5.89
CA GLN A 130 -21.38 -12.32 5.23
C GLN A 130 -20.91 -13.66 4.65
N GLU A 131 -20.47 -13.64 3.40
CA GLU A 131 -19.99 -14.80 2.65
C GLU A 131 -18.69 -14.45 1.91
N GLN A 132 -17.69 -15.33 1.99
CA GLN A 132 -16.42 -15.16 1.28
C GLN A 132 -16.68 -15.29 -0.23
N ALA A 133 -16.38 -14.24 -0.98
CA ALA A 133 -16.77 -14.12 -2.37
C ALA A 133 -15.62 -14.36 -3.35
N ALA A 134 -14.39 -14.01 -2.97
CA ALA A 134 -13.20 -14.47 -3.66
C ALA A 134 -12.17 -14.98 -2.66
N ILE A 135 -11.18 -15.71 -3.17
CA ILE A 135 -10.00 -16.13 -2.43
C ILE A 135 -8.79 -16.08 -3.37
N PHE A 136 -7.63 -15.83 -2.77
CA PHE A 136 -6.36 -15.90 -3.45
C PHE A 136 -5.63 -17.19 -3.08
N ILE A 137 -5.21 -17.96 -4.08
CA ILE A 137 -4.47 -19.21 -3.86
C ILE A 137 -3.12 -19.13 -4.54
N THR A 138 -2.06 -19.27 -3.74
CA THR A 138 -0.73 -19.62 -4.25
C THR A 138 -0.60 -21.14 -4.26
N THR A 139 -0.28 -21.73 -5.41
CA THR A 139 -0.02 -23.17 -5.46
C THR A 139 1.46 -23.42 -5.11
N PRO A 140 1.77 -24.26 -4.11
CA PRO A 140 3.16 -24.58 -3.78
C PRO A 140 3.94 -25.02 -5.02
N GLY A 141 5.10 -24.41 -5.26
CA GLY A 141 5.95 -24.70 -6.41
C GLY A 141 5.48 -24.10 -7.76
N LYS A 142 4.36 -23.37 -7.80
CA LYS A 142 3.97 -22.56 -8.97
C LYS A 142 3.99 -21.08 -8.58
N SER A 143 4.69 -20.27 -9.38
CA SER A 143 4.69 -18.80 -9.23
C SER A 143 3.37 -18.14 -9.66
N LYS A 144 2.39 -18.91 -10.14
CA LYS A 144 1.14 -18.36 -10.66
C LYS A 144 0.10 -18.20 -9.56
N LEU A 145 -0.32 -16.95 -9.40
CA LEU A 145 -1.42 -16.52 -8.55
C LEU A 145 -2.75 -16.87 -9.22
N ARG A 146 -3.66 -17.52 -8.49
CA ARG A 146 -5.03 -17.78 -8.96
C ARG A 146 -6.02 -17.05 -8.08
N PHE A 147 -6.92 -16.29 -8.71
CA PHE A 147 -8.02 -15.61 -8.04
C PHE A 147 -9.30 -16.41 -8.28
N LEU A 148 -9.85 -17.02 -7.24
CA LEU A 148 -11.08 -17.78 -7.37
C LEU A 148 -12.25 -16.91 -6.90
N PHE A 149 -13.28 -16.76 -7.72
CA PHE A 149 -14.51 -16.05 -7.37
C PHE A 149 -15.66 -17.04 -7.26
N ASN A 150 -16.51 -16.88 -6.24
CA ASN A 150 -17.75 -17.63 -6.13
C ASN A 150 -18.70 -17.16 -7.23
N GLN A 151 -18.95 -18.00 -8.21
CA GLN A 151 -19.74 -17.65 -9.38
C GLN A 151 -21.17 -17.22 -9.01
N ASN A 152 -21.79 -17.92 -8.06
CA ASN A 152 -23.18 -17.65 -7.68
C ASN A 152 -23.32 -16.28 -7.00
N LEU A 153 -22.38 -15.92 -6.12
CA LEU A 153 -22.38 -14.61 -5.46
C LEU A 153 -22.03 -13.49 -6.45
N TRP A 154 -21.05 -13.75 -7.33
CA TRP A 154 -20.62 -12.80 -8.35
C TRP A 154 -21.75 -12.42 -9.31
N GLU A 155 -22.48 -13.40 -9.85
CA GLU A 155 -23.57 -13.17 -10.81
C GLU A 155 -24.76 -12.43 -10.18
N GLN A 156 -24.94 -12.51 -8.86
CA GLN A 156 -25.99 -11.80 -8.12
C GLN A 156 -25.57 -10.40 -7.68
N ALA A 157 -24.26 -10.12 -7.60
CA ALA A 157 -23.75 -8.83 -7.20
C ALA A 157 -23.89 -7.79 -8.32
N SER A 158 -24.20 -6.55 -7.95
CA SER A 158 -24.28 -5.45 -8.91
C SER A 158 -22.92 -5.20 -9.58
N THR A 159 -22.92 -4.53 -10.73
CA THR A 159 -21.68 -4.07 -11.38
C THR A 159 -20.78 -3.28 -10.42
N LEU A 160 -21.38 -2.44 -9.59
CA LEU A 160 -20.65 -1.62 -8.61
C LEU A 160 -20.03 -2.49 -7.50
N ASP A 161 -20.79 -3.43 -6.96
CA ASP A 161 -20.30 -4.34 -5.90
C ASP A 161 -19.17 -5.26 -6.40
N ARG A 162 -19.27 -5.74 -7.63
CA ARG A 162 -18.18 -6.48 -8.30
C ARG A 162 -16.94 -5.61 -8.49
N ALA A 163 -17.10 -4.32 -8.81
CA ALA A 163 -15.99 -3.39 -8.94
C ALA A 163 -15.31 -3.13 -7.58
N TYR A 164 -16.09 -2.97 -6.50
CA TYR A 164 -15.55 -2.85 -5.14
C TYR A 164 -14.69 -4.05 -4.79
N LEU A 165 -15.15 -5.28 -5.08
CA LEU A 165 -14.36 -6.49 -4.86
C LEU A 165 -13.06 -6.47 -5.67
N LEU A 166 -13.11 -6.14 -6.97
CA LEU A 166 -11.90 -6.13 -7.80
C LEU A 166 -10.87 -5.13 -7.28
N LEU A 167 -11.27 -3.89 -6.95
CA LEU A 167 -10.34 -2.89 -6.45
C LEU A 167 -9.83 -3.23 -5.04
N HIS A 168 -10.66 -3.87 -4.20
CA HIS A 168 -10.26 -4.40 -2.89
C HIS A 168 -9.04 -5.31 -3.03
N GLU A 169 -9.08 -6.27 -3.96
CA GLU A 169 -7.97 -7.21 -4.15
C GLU A 169 -6.65 -6.51 -4.51
N LEU A 170 -6.72 -5.45 -5.32
CA LEU A 170 -5.53 -4.67 -5.71
C LEU A 170 -4.96 -3.93 -4.50
N ILE A 171 -5.82 -3.25 -3.75
CA ILE A 171 -5.41 -2.47 -2.57
C ILE A 171 -4.89 -3.40 -1.47
N TYR A 172 -5.59 -4.50 -1.23
CA TYR A 172 -5.24 -5.43 -0.18
C TYR A 172 -3.93 -6.17 -0.49
N ARG A 173 -3.67 -6.47 -1.78
CA ARG A 173 -2.36 -6.95 -2.22
C ARG A 173 -1.24 -5.98 -1.89
N GLU A 174 -1.46 -4.66 -2.05
CA GLU A 174 -0.49 -3.65 -1.60
C GLU A 174 -0.35 -3.64 -0.07
N ALA A 175 -1.47 -3.65 0.66
CA ALA A 175 -1.49 -3.62 2.12
C ALA A 175 -0.68 -4.78 2.75
N LEU A 176 -0.69 -5.95 2.11
CA LEU A 176 0.05 -7.15 2.51
C LEU A 176 1.55 -7.12 2.15
N LEU A 177 2.02 -6.16 1.34
CA LEU A 177 3.43 -6.05 1.01
C LEU A 177 4.29 -5.84 2.27
N GLY A 178 5.52 -6.35 2.22
CA GLY A 178 6.42 -6.40 3.37
C GLY A 178 6.67 -5.03 4.00
N GLU A 179 6.67 -3.96 3.22
CA GLU A 179 6.82 -2.57 3.67
C GLU A 179 5.59 -2.04 4.43
N ASN A 180 4.37 -2.46 4.04
CA ASN A 180 3.11 -2.02 4.64
C ASN A 180 2.72 -2.89 5.85
N ASN A 181 2.88 -4.21 5.73
CA ASN A 181 2.68 -5.20 6.79
C ASN A 181 1.31 -5.08 7.50
N HIS A 182 0.25 -4.81 6.74
CA HIS A 182 -1.10 -4.85 7.29
C HIS A 182 -1.48 -6.31 7.59
N THR A 183 -2.21 -6.52 8.69
CA THR A 183 -2.60 -7.86 9.16
C THR A 183 -4.07 -8.18 8.90
N ASN A 184 -4.85 -7.19 8.47
CA ASN A 184 -6.27 -7.29 8.15
C ASN A 184 -6.62 -6.34 7.01
N SER A 185 -7.85 -6.41 6.54
CA SER A 185 -8.33 -5.67 5.36
C SER A 185 -8.98 -4.31 5.68
N VAL A 186 -8.99 -3.84 6.94
CA VAL A 186 -9.69 -2.60 7.34
C VAL A 186 -9.17 -1.39 6.58
N ALA A 187 -7.85 -1.22 6.51
CA ALA A 187 -7.24 -0.10 5.78
C ALA A 187 -7.53 -0.18 4.28
N ALA A 188 -7.54 -1.38 3.71
CA ALA A 188 -7.87 -1.59 2.31
C ALA A 188 -9.32 -1.20 2.00
N ARG A 189 -10.28 -1.61 2.85
CA ARG A 189 -11.70 -1.24 2.71
C ARG A 189 -11.92 0.25 2.82
N TYR A 190 -11.27 0.93 3.77
CA TYR A 190 -11.42 2.37 3.91
C TYR A 190 -10.81 3.14 2.73
N LEU A 191 -9.64 2.72 2.23
CA LEU A 191 -9.07 3.31 1.01
C LEU A 191 -9.97 3.05 -0.21
N ASN A 192 -10.53 1.86 -0.33
CA ASN A 192 -11.46 1.50 -1.40
C ASN A 192 -12.71 2.39 -1.35
N ALA A 193 -13.34 2.51 -0.18
CA ALA A 193 -14.48 3.40 0.07
C ALA A 193 -14.20 4.84 -0.35
N TRP A 194 -13.06 5.40 0.10
CA TRP A 194 -12.66 6.76 -0.25
C TRP A 194 -12.43 6.94 -1.75
N LEU A 195 -11.77 5.99 -2.42
CA LEU A 195 -11.53 6.07 -3.87
C LEU A 195 -12.83 6.03 -4.68
N PHE A 196 -13.80 5.22 -4.29
CA PHE A 196 -15.12 5.20 -4.95
C PHE A 196 -15.92 6.48 -4.71
N HIS A 197 -15.76 7.10 -3.55
CA HIS A 197 -16.45 8.34 -3.20
C HIS A 197 -15.83 9.56 -3.87
N SER A 198 -14.52 9.75 -3.72
CA SER A 198 -13.79 10.96 -4.12
C SER A 198 -13.25 10.92 -5.55
N VAL A 199 -13.67 9.95 -6.38
CA VAL A 199 -13.10 9.72 -7.72
C VAL A 199 -13.17 10.95 -8.65
N GLU A 200 -14.15 11.83 -8.46
CA GLU A 200 -14.33 13.01 -9.32
C GLU A 200 -13.50 14.21 -8.88
N ASP A 201 -13.18 14.29 -7.60
CA ASP A 201 -12.50 15.41 -6.93
C ASP A 201 -11.24 14.95 -6.19
N LEU A 202 -10.58 13.90 -6.70
CA LEU A 202 -9.34 13.38 -6.13
C LEU A 202 -8.28 14.49 -5.97
N ASN A 203 -7.86 14.67 -4.73
CA ASN A 203 -6.78 15.59 -4.37
C ASN A 203 -5.55 14.79 -3.91
N GLN A 204 -4.37 15.19 -4.39
CA GLN A 204 -3.12 14.53 -4.02
C GLN A 204 -2.81 14.65 -2.52
N GLN A 205 -3.11 15.79 -1.88
CA GLN A 205 -2.87 16.00 -0.46
C GLN A 205 -3.80 15.14 0.39
N ASP A 206 -5.11 15.15 0.12
CA ASP A 206 -6.08 14.33 0.83
C ASP A 206 -5.73 12.83 0.71
N LEU A 207 -5.33 12.40 -0.48
CA LEU A 207 -4.87 11.03 -0.69
C LEU A 207 -3.60 10.73 0.12
N LEU A 208 -2.59 11.61 0.14
CA LEU A 208 -1.37 11.40 0.92
C LEU A 208 -1.65 11.35 2.42
N GLU A 209 -2.53 12.22 2.92
CA GLU A 209 -2.96 12.22 4.32
C GLU A 209 -3.72 10.95 4.68
N LEU A 210 -4.60 10.48 3.79
CA LEU A 210 -5.33 9.23 3.95
C LEU A 210 -4.38 8.02 3.97
N LEU A 211 -3.48 7.92 3.00
CA LEU A 211 -2.51 6.82 2.95
C LEU A 211 -1.64 6.78 4.20
N ARG A 212 -1.26 7.97 4.69
CA ARG A 212 -0.57 8.11 5.96
C ARG A 212 -1.47 7.58 7.09
N SER A 213 -2.69 8.09 7.27
CA SER A 213 -3.56 7.63 8.38
C SER A 213 -3.85 6.12 8.33
N LEU A 214 -3.83 5.52 7.15
CA LEU A 214 -4.01 4.09 6.88
C LEU A 214 -2.71 3.26 6.93
N HIS A 215 -1.58 3.84 7.30
CA HIS A 215 -0.30 3.15 7.39
C HIS A 215 0.22 2.53 6.09
N PHE A 216 -0.12 3.11 4.92
CA PHE A 216 0.58 2.80 3.68
C PHE A 216 1.93 3.52 3.66
N SER A 217 2.98 2.80 3.30
CA SER A 217 4.37 3.28 3.40
C SER A 217 4.79 4.25 2.30
N ARG A 218 4.02 4.35 1.20
CA ARG A 218 4.38 5.14 0.00
C ARG A 218 3.21 5.94 -0.55
N GLY A 219 3.54 7.07 -1.17
CA GLY A 219 2.62 7.88 -1.97
C GLY A 219 3.40 8.83 -2.87
N ASP A 220 2.79 9.32 -3.94
CA ASP A 220 3.45 10.24 -4.86
C ASP A 220 3.10 11.70 -4.58
N TYR A 221 4.07 12.59 -4.78
CA TYR A 221 3.89 14.03 -4.73
C TYR A 221 4.72 14.68 -5.84
N ASN A 222 4.06 15.44 -6.72
CA ASN A 222 4.69 16.14 -7.85
C ASN A 222 5.72 15.30 -8.63
N GLY A 223 5.36 14.05 -8.96
CA GLY A 223 6.19 13.14 -9.76
C GLY A 223 7.30 12.42 -8.98
N VAL A 224 7.27 12.49 -7.64
CA VAL A 224 8.24 11.83 -6.76
C VAL A 224 7.53 10.87 -5.82
N THR A 225 7.99 9.62 -5.74
CA THR A 225 7.52 8.67 -4.73
C THR A 225 8.15 8.98 -3.37
N LEU A 226 7.30 9.37 -2.44
CA LEU A 226 7.63 9.67 -1.06
C LEU A 226 7.48 8.43 -0.17
N ARG A 227 8.24 8.42 0.91
CA ARG A 227 8.04 7.51 2.04
C ARG A 227 7.10 8.18 3.05
N LEU A 228 5.97 7.56 3.35
CA LEU A 228 5.01 8.12 4.32
C LEU A 228 5.35 7.71 5.76
N PHE A 229 6.12 6.63 5.92
CA PHE A 229 6.48 6.03 7.19
C PHE A 229 7.91 5.52 7.25
N VAL A 230 8.62 5.82 8.34
CA VAL A 230 9.87 5.14 8.69
C VAL A 230 9.59 4.10 9.77
N ARG A 231 10.07 2.87 9.53
CA ARG A 231 10.16 1.87 10.59
C ARG A 231 11.31 2.30 11.48
N THR A 232 11.10 2.32 12.79
CA THR A 232 12.18 2.46 13.77
C THR A 232 12.74 1.08 14.11
N PRO A 233 14.03 0.91 14.38
CA PRO A 233 14.69 -0.39 14.43
C PRO A 233 14.61 -0.98 15.82
N SER A 234 13.68 -0.51 16.66
CA SER A 234 13.60 -0.85 18.07
C SER A 234 13.07 -2.27 18.25
N GLY A 235 13.91 -3.26 17.96
CA GLY A 235 14.19 -4.54 18.64
C GLY A 235 13.05 -5.50 19.01
N ASN A 236 11.80 -5.08 18.99
CA ASN A 236 10.62 -5.85 19.33
C ASN A 236 9.51 -5.39 18.39
N LEU A 237 9.03 -6.32 17.56
CA LEU A 237 7.96 -6.14 16.57
C LEU A 237 6.63 -5.63 17.15
N THR A 238 6.53 -5.48 18.47
CA THR A 238 5.33 -5.03 19.20
C THR A 238 5.30 -3.54 19.50
N GLY A 239 6.33 -2.76 19.11
CA GLY A 239 6.45 -1.34 19.47
C GLY A 239 6.96 -0.43 18.35
N LEU A 240 6.58 -0.66 17.10
CA LEU A 240 6.90 0.23 15.98
C LEU A 240 6.33 1.63 16.23
N ARG A 241 7.19 2.59 16.56
CA ARG A 241 6.80 4.01 16.57
C ARG A 241 6.96 4.54 15.15
N LEU A 242 5.84 4.58 14.44
CA LEU A 242 5.73 5.23 13.14
C LEU A 242 5.68 6.74 13.35
N ALA A 243 6.80 7.44 13.14
CA ALA A 243 6.79 8.89 13.09
C ALA A 243 6.37 9.34 11.68
N PRO A 244 5.30 10.13 11.52
CA PRO A 244 5.01 10.77 10.25
C PRO A 244 6.10 11.81 9.97
N ILE A 245 6.74 11.74 8.80
CA ILE A 245 7.86 12.64 8.43
C ILE A 245 7.41 13.81 7.57
N ILE A 246 6.18 13.77 7.06
CA ILE A 246 5.67 14.83 6.19
C ILE A 246 5.02 15.92 7.04
N TYR A 247 5.67 17.08 7.10
CA TYR A 247 5.13 18.30 7.69
C TYR A 247 4.37 19.10 6.62
N PHE A 248 3.10 19.39 6.89
CA PHE A 248 2.30 20.36 6.14
C PHE A 248 2.27 21.66 6.95
N PRO A 249 3.20 22.61 6.74
CA PRO A 249 2.96 23.97 7.21
C PRO A 249 1.69 24.44 6.51
N GLY A 250 0.79 25.16 7.19
CA GLY A 250 -0.56 25.55 6.72
C GLY A 250 -0.71 26.22 5.34
N SER A 251 0.36 26.26 4.53
CA SER A 251 0.42 26.50 3.09
C SER A 251 0.05 25.31 2.19
N SER A 252 -0.49 24.20 2.72
CA SER A 252 -0.90 22.97 2.02
C SER A 252 0.19 22.20 1.24
N ASN A 253 1.28 22.84 0.83
CA ASN A 253 2.37 22.24 0.08
C ASN A 253 3.44 21.61 0.99
N ILE A 254 3.86 20.40 0.63
CA ILE A 254 5.00 19.70 1.25
C ILE A 254 6.29 20.45 0.90
N ARG A 255 7.07 20.85 1.92
CA ARG A 255 8.38 21.50 1.73
C ARG A 255 9.53 20.52 1.72
N VAL A 256 9.51 19.54 2.63
CA VAL A 256 10.52 18.48 2.73
C VAL A 256 9.80 17.17 3.01
N ALA A 257 10.22 16.10 2.34
CA ALA A 257 9.71 14.77 2.60
C ALA A 257 10.81 13.72 2.39
N PRO A 258 10.75 12.58 3.10
CA PRO A 258 11.66 11.48 2.84
C PRO A 258 11.30 10.83 1.50
N LEU A 259 12.33 10.51 0.73
CA LEU A 259 12.21 9.77 -0.51
C LEU A 259 11.96 8.28 -0.21
N ALA A 260 11.20 7.62 -1.07
CA ALA A 260 11.17 6.16 -1.10
C ALA A 260 12.58 5.61 -1.34
N ASP A 261 12.87 4.41 -0.84
CA ASP A 261 14.19 3.80 -1.01
C ASP A 261 14.47 3.53 -2.50
N SER A 262 13.46 2.99 -3.20
CA SER A 262 13.43 2.86 -4.65
C SER A 262 12.46 3.87 -5.24
N PHE A 263 12.88 4.60 -6.27
CA PHE A 263 12.06 5.58 -6.95
C PHE A 263 12.45 5.73 -8.41
N THR A 264 11.50 6.19 -9.21
CA THR A 264 11.77 6.76 -10.54
C THR A 264 11.22 8.18 -10.55
N VAL A 265 12.05 9.16 -10.86
CA VAL A 265 11.63 10.55 -11.02
C VAL A 265 11.98 10.99 -12.43
N ARG A 266 11.01 11.58 -13.13
CA ARG A 266 11.23 12.22 -14.43
C ARG A 266 11.17 13.72 -14.25
N ILE A 267 12.20 14.43 -14.72
CA ILE A 267 12.32 15.88 -14.63
C ILE A 267 12.70 16.39 -16.02
N GLY A 268 11.75 16.97 -16.74
CA GLY A 268 11.93 17.25 -18.17
C GLY A 268 12.17 15.96 -18.96
N GLU A 269 13.27 15.92 -19.71
CA GLU A 269 13.71 14.73 -20.46
C GLU A 269 14.55 13.76 -19.60
N ASP A 270 14.98 14.18 -18.42
CA ASP A 270 15.86 13.41 -17.56
C ASP A 270 15.07 12.40 -16.72
N ILE A 271 15.57 11.17 -16.65
CA ILE A 271 15.01 10.10 -15.82
C ILE A 271 16.04 9.68 -14.78
N PHE A 272 15.66 9.81 -13.51
CA PHE A 272 16.42 9.35 -12.36
C PHE A 272 15.77 8.10 -11.82
N HIS A 273 16.47 6.97 -11.93
CA HIS A 273 15.97 5.67 -11.48
C HIS A 273 16.87 5.13 -10.38
N ARG A 274 16.31 4.87 -9.21
CA ARG A 274 16.98 4.29 -8.06
C ARG A 274 16.30 3.01 -7.63
N VAL A 275 17.08 1.95 -7.43
CA VAL A 275 16.59 0.69 -6.90
C VAL A 275 17.43 0.29 -5.68
N CYS A 276 16.79 0.27 -4.52
CA CYS A 276 17.32 -0.35 -3.31
C CYS A 276 16.77 -1.77 -3.14
N ASN A 277 17.59 -2.67 -2.63
CA ASN A 277 17.13 -3.94 -2.10
C ASN A 277 16.66 -3.73 -0.64
N GLU A 278 15.61 -4.44 -0.21
CA GLU A 278 14.95 -4.24 1.10
C GLU A 278 15.89 -4.40 2.30
N SER A 279 16.97 -5.17 2.14
CA SER A 279 17.99 -5.39 3.17
C SER A 279 18.90 -4.18 3.45
N PHE A 280 18.73 -3.06 2.74
CA PHE A 280 19.64 -1.89 2.81
C PHE A 280 19.03 -0.65 3.47
N ILE A 281 17.91 -0.81 4.19
CA ILE A 281 17.27 0.31 4.89
C ILE A 281 18.07 0.63 6.17
N ASN A 282 19.13 1.41 6.03
CA ASN A 282 19.84 1.98 7.16
C ASN A 282 19.12 3.26 7.60
N GLU A 283 18.42 3.18 8.72
CA GLU A 283 17.56 4.24 9.23
C GLU A 283 18.29 5.52 9.64
N LYS A 284 19.63 5.49 9.70
CA LYS A 284 20.42 6.65 10.14
C LYS A 284 20.36 7.84 9.20
N PHE A 285 20.01 7.66 7.92
CA PHE A 285 20.10 8.75 6.95
C PHE A 285 18.97 8.72 5.92
N PRO A 286 17.88 9.49 6.12
CA PRO A 286 16.80 9.51 5.16
C PRO A 286 17.28 10.17 3.87
N SER A 287 17.12 9.45 2.76
CA SER A 287 17.04 10.12 1.47
C SER A 287 15.84 11.06 1.52
N PHE A 288 15.96 12.29 1.04
CA PHE A 288 14.91 13.29 1.13
C PHE A 288 14.83 14.14 -0.12
N VAL A 289 13.68 14.77 -0.29
CA VAL A 289 13.39 15.75 -1.32
C VAL A 289 12.88 17.02 -0.66
N GLU A 290 13.35 18.15 -1.14
CA GLU A 290 12.88 19.49 -0.81
C GLU A 290 12.19 20.09 -2.03
N PHE A 291 11.11 20.83 -1.80
CA PHE A 291 10.29 21.46 -2.84
C PHE A 291 10.25 22.98 -2.66
N TYR A 292 10.09 23.68 -3.79
CA TYR A 292 9.71 25.08 -3.81
C TYR A 292 8.26 25.26 -3.37
N PRO A 293 7.82 26.48 -3.00
CA PRO A 293 6.40 26.77 -2.73
C PRO A 293 5.48 26.44 -3.91
N SER A 294 5.99 26.42 -5.14
CA SER A 294 5.28 25.99 -6.35
C SER A 294 5.04 24.47 -6.44
N GLY A 295 5.61 23.68 -5.52
CA GLY A 295 5.56 22.22 -5.53
C GLY A 295 6.64 21.56 -6.39
N LYS A 296 7.39 22.32 -7.19
CA LYS A 296 8.52 21.79 -7.97
C LYS A 296 9.66 21.34 -7.06
N ILE A 297 10.37 20.31 -7.49
CA ILE A 297 11.55 19.81 -6.79
C ILE A 297 12.61 20.91 -6.76
N LYS A 298 13.12 21.19 -5.56
CA LYS A 298 14.25 22.11 -5.32
C LYS A 298 15.55 21.34 -5.15
N LYS A 299 15.50 20.26 -4.38
CA LYS A 299 16.69 19.50 -4.00
C LYS A 299 16.33 18.05 -3.71
N MET A 300 17.16 17.11 -4.15
CA MET A 300 17.08 15.71 -3.75
C MET A 300 18.41 15.29 -3.16
N VAL A 301 18.37 14.62 -2.01
CA VAL A 301 19.55 14.01 -1.38
C VAL A 301 19.26 12.53 -1.18
N PHE A 302 20.12 11.67 -1.70
CA PHE A 302 19.94 10.22 -1.60
C PHE A 302 21.28 9.51 -1.52
N GLN A 303 21.29 8.31 -0.95
CA GLN A 303 22.52 7.52 -0.78
C GLN A 303 22.98 6.94 -2.13
N ALA A 304 24.29 6.99 -2.39
CA ALA A 304 24.91 6.59 -3.66
C ALA A 304 25.39 5.13 -3.65
N THR A 305 25.47 4.48 -4.82
CA THR A 305 26.34 3.30 -5.01
C THR A 305 27.81 3.66 -5.13
N ASP A 306 28.70 2.68 -4.90
CA ASP A 306 30.13 2.77 -5.19
C ASP A 306 30.40 3.42 -6.57
N GLY A 307 30.81 4.70 -6.52
CA GLY A 307 30.97 5.56 -7.69
C GLY A 307 30.30 6.91 -7.43
N ASN A 308 31.12 7.96 -7.28
CA ASN A 308 30.62 9.34 -7.29
C ASN A 308 29.69 9.51 -8.51
N VAL A 309 28.59 10.26 -8.37
CA VAL A 309 27.92 10.83 -9.55
C VAL A 309 29.03 11.40 -10.44
N PRO A 310 29.14 10.98 -11.71
CA PRO A 310 30.16 11.51 -12.60
C PRO A 310 30.11 13.03 -12.49
N SER A 311 31.26 13.68 -12.27
CA SER A 311 31.33 15.14 -12.18
C SER A 311 30.73 15.84 -13.41
N SER A 312 30.59 15.11 -14.52
CA SER A 312 29.78 15.45 -15.68
C SER A 312 28.51 14.58 -15.74
N TYR A 313 27.40 15.07 -15.18
CA TYR A 313 26.08 14.55 -15.51
C TYR A 313 25.85 14.68 -17.02
N THR A 314 25.50 13.57 -17.68
CA THR A 314 25.05 13.61 -19.09
C THR A 314 23.53 13.48 -19.08
N PRO A 315 22.79 14.44 -19.67
CA PRO A 315 21.34 14.38 -19.75
C PRO A 315 20.83 13.05 -20.35
N GLY A 316 19.67 12.61 -19.88
CA GLY A 316 18.90 11.49 -20.47
C GLY A 316 18.56 10.36 -19.51
N TYR A 317 19.52 9.79 -18.76
CA TYR A 317 19.22 8.67 -17.86
C TYR A 317 20.29 8.46 -16.78
N LEU A 318 19.90 8.53 -15.50
CA LEU A 318 20.74 8.17 -14.36
C LEU A 318 20.15 6.98 -13.62
N LYS A 319 20.84 5.84 -13.66
CA LYS A 319 20.49 4.65 -12.87
C LYS A 319 21.43 4.50 -11.71
N THR A 320 20.89 4.42 -10.50
CA THR A 320 21.68 4.18 -9.27
C THR A 320 21.15 2.97 -8.52
N GLN A 321 22.08 2.26 -7.86
CA GLN A 321 21.76 1.24 -6.87
C GLN A 321 22.11 1.80 -5.49
N CYS A 322 21.68 1.15 -4.41
CA CYS A 322 21.95 1.62 -3.06
C CYS A 322 23.25 1.00 -2.50
N SER A 323 24.20 1.82 -2.05
CA SER A 323 25.37 1.41 -1.25
C SER A 323 25.51 2.33 -0.04
N TYR A 324 26.38 1.96 0.89
CA TYR A 324 26.63 2.72 2.11
C TYR A 324 27.58 3.90 1.91
N LYS A 325 28.24 4.02 0.75
CA LYS A 325 29.32 4.97 0.54
C LYS A 325 28.85 6.27 -0.12
N GLY A 326 28.71 7.30 0.70
CA GLY A 326 28.45 8.66 0.24
C GLY A 326 26.99 8.95 -0.10
N LYS A 327 26.73 10.24 -0.37
CA LYS A 327 25.41 10.76 -0.73
C LYS A 327 25.53 11.52 -2.02
N ASN A 328 24.49 11.48 -2.83
CA ASN A 328 24.32 12.33 -3.99
C ASN A 328 23.34 13.44 -3.64
N LYS A 329 23.62 14.64 -4.12
CA LYS A 329 22.74 15.79 -4.09
C LYS A 329 22.49 16.25 -5.51
N LEU A 330 21.21 16.38 -5.85
CA LEU A 330 20.73 17.03 -7.07
C LEU A 330 20.02 18.32 -6.67
N GLU A 331 20.35 19.43 -7.30
CA GLU A 331 19.69 20.73 -7.09
C GLU A 331 19.06 21.22 -8.39
N PHE A 332 17.87 21.79 -8.27
CA PHE A 332 17.05 22.22 -9.39
C PHE A 332 16.66 23.68 -9.20
N ASN A 333 16.45 24.43 -10.29
CA ASN A 333 15.86 25.76 -10.23
C ASN A 333 14.31 25.69 -10.21
N GLU A 334 13.64 26.84 -10.07
CA GLU A 334 12.17 26.92 -10.08
C GLU A 334 11.54 26.59 -11.44
N ASN A 335 12.32 26.48 -12.52
CA ASN A 335 11.83 25.96 -13.79
C ASN A 335 11.78 24.43 -13.80
N GLY A 336 12.49 23.77 -12.88
CA GLY A 336 12.65 22.33 -12.80
C GLY A 336 13.92 21.84 -13.50
N GLU A 337 14.84 22.72 -13.88
CA GLU A 337 16.07 22.36 -14.57
C GLU A 337 17.16 22.00 -13.56
N LEU A 338 17.91 20.92 -13.82
CA LEU A 338 19.04 20.51 -12.99
C LEU A 338 20.14 21.57 -13.04
N THR A 339 20.48 22.16 -11.90
CA THR A 339 21.52 23.20 -11.78
C THR A 339 22.82 22.66 -11.19
N SER A 340 22.75 21.62 -10.36
CA SER A 340 23.93 21.00 -9.76
C SER A 340 23.71 19.52 -9.48
N ALA A 341 24.77 18.72 -9.64
CA ALA A 341 24.84 17.33 -9.22
C ALA A 341 26.18 17.11 -8.52
N SER A 342 26.16 16.68 -7.26
CA SER A 342 27.38 16.58 -6.43
C SER A 342 27.33 15.44 -5.43
N SER A 343 28.48 14.92 -5.04
CA SER A 343 28.60 14.04 -3.88
C SER A 343 28.65 14.87 -2.58
N VAL A 344 27.84 14.52 -1.58
CA VAL A 344 27.85 15.14 -0.25
C VAL A 344 28.70 14.28 0.70
N PRO A 345 29.71 14.86 1.39
CA PRO A 345 30.47 14.17 2.42
C PRO A 345 29.56 13.65 3.54
N GLU A 346 29.85 12.46 4.06
CA GLU A 346 29.04 11.81 5.09
C GLU A 346 28.87 12.66 6.36
N SER A 347 29.91 13.45 6.71
CA SER A 347 29.98 14.29 7.91
C SER A 347 29.04 15.51 7.94
N LEU A 348 28.50 15.95 6.80
CA LEU A 348 27.65 17.15 6.72
C LEU A 348 26.16 16.85 6.87
N SER A 349 25.79 15.58 7.06
CA SER A 349 24.41 15.15 6.91
C SER A 349 23.60 15.09 8.19
N ASP A 350 24.24 15.11 9.35
CA ASP A 350 23.56 15.12 10.66
C ASP A 350 22.91 16.48 10.98
N ALA A 351 23.36 17.57 10.36
CA ALA A 351 22.85 18.91 10.61
C ALA A 351 21.50 19.20 9.91
N TYR A 352 21.17 18.48 8.83
CA TYR A 352 20.06 18.87 7.93
C TYR A 352 18.65 18.56 8.45
N LEU A 353 18.50 17.70 9.46
CA LEU A 353 17.19 17.39 10.05
C LEU A 353 16.91 18.20 11.32
N ALA A 354 17.92 18.83 11.91
CA ALA A 354 17.75 19.64 13.12
C ALA A 354 17.12 21.02 12.84
N ASP A 355 17.17 21.50 11.60
CA ASP A 355 16.63 22.81 11.18
C ASP A 355 15.20 22.74 10.60
N VAL A 356 14.54 21.58 10.66
CA VAL A 356 13.18 21.37 10.10
C VAL A 356 12.09 21.33 11.21
N ASP A 357 12.48 21.44 12.48
CA ASP A 357 11.57 21.54 13.63
C ASP A 357 11.08 22.97 13.92
#